data_AF-A0MLV8-F1
#
_entry.id   AF-A0MLV8-F1
#
_cell.length_a   1.000
_cell.length_b   1.000
_cell.length_c   1.000
_cell.angle_alpha   90.00
_cell.angle_beta   90.00
_cell.angle_gamma   90.00
#
_symmetry.space_group_name_H-M   'P 1'
#
loop_
_entity.id
_entity.type
_entity.pdbx_description
1 polymer ?
#
loop_
_entity_poly.entity_id
_entity_poly.type
_entity_poly.pdbx_seq_one_letter_code
_entity_poly.pdbx_strand_id
1 'polypeptide(L)'
;EDLNKWGLNIFNVAGYSHNRPLTCIMYAIFQERDLLKTFKISSDTLVTYMMTLEDHYHSDVAYHNSLHAADVAQSTHVLLSTPALDAVFTDLEILAAIFAAAIHDVDHPGVSNQFLINTNSELALMYNDESVLENHHLAVGFKLLQEEHCDIFQNLTKKQRQTLRKMV
;
A
#
# COMPACT_ATOMS: atom_id res chain seq x y z
N GLU A 1 -2.54 9.93 -18.02
CA GLU A 1 -1.65 10.99 -18.55
C GLU A 1 -0.85 11.69 -17.46
N ASP A 2 -1.43 12.00 -16.29
CA ASP A 2 -0.71 12.69 -15.21
C ASP A 2 -0.09 11.76 -14.14
N LEU A 3 -0.01 10.46 -14.39
CA LEU A 3 0.47 9.45 -13.41
C LEU A 3 1.84 9.80 -12.81
N ASN A 4 2.75 10.33 -13.63
CA ASN A 4 4.13 10.61 -13.25
C ASN A 4 4.31 12.06 -12.77
N LYS A 5 3.21 12.80 -12.55
CA LYS A 5 3.26 14.22 -12.18
C LYS A 5 2.75 14.41 -10.76
N TRP A 6 3.39 15.34 -10.05
CA TRP A 6 2.85 15.86 -8.81
C TRP A 6 1.54 16.61 -9.09
N GLY A 7 0.56 16.48 -8.19
CA GLY A 7 -0.75 17.12 -8.35
C GLY A 7 -1.71 16.39 -9.30
N LEU A 8 -1.49 15.09 -9.56
CA LEU A 8 -2.53 14.23 -10.10
C LEU A 8 -3.77 14.36 -9.21
N ASN A 9 -4.94 14.60 -9.81
CA ASN A 9 -6.17 14.73 -9.04
C ASN A 9 -6.71 13.35 -8.68
N ILE A 10 -6.34 12.84 -7.50
CA ILE A 10 -6.72 11.50 -7.04
C ILE A 10 -8.24 11.38 -6.79
N PHE A 11 -8.92 12.48 -6.46
CA PHE A 11 -10.39 12.51 -6.31
C PHE A 11 -11.09 12.21 -7.63
N ASN A 12 -10.59 12.75 -8.75
CA ASN A 12 -11.12 12.44 -10.07
C ASN A 12 -10.90 10.96 -10.42
N VAL A 13 -9.73 10.40 -10.07
CA VAL A 13 -9.46 8.96 -10.27
C VAL A 13 -10.49 8.13 -9.52
N ALA A 14 -10.77 8.43 -8.25
CA ALA A 14 -11.80 7.76 -7.47
C ALA A 14 -13.20 7.86 -8.11
N GLY A 15 -13.58 9.05 -8.59
CA GLY A 15 -14.86 9.26 -9.26
C GLY A 15 -15.06 8.41 -10.53
N TYR A 16 -13.99 8.21 -11.31
CA TYR A 16 -14.04 7.41 -12.54
C TYR A 16 -13.76 5.92 -12.35
N SER A 17 -13.23 5.50 -11.19
CA SER A 17 -12.90 4.10 -10.89
C SER A 17 -13.95 3.38 -10.03
N HIS A 18 -15.18 3.92 -9.94
CA HIS A 18 -16.20 3.43 -9.01
C HIS A 18 -15.72 3.38 -7.56
N ASN A 19 -15.03 4.45 -7.12
CA ASN A 19 -14.41 4.57 -5.81
C ASN A 19 -13.39 3.45 -5.51
N ARG A 20 -12.60 3.09 -6.51
CA ARG A 20 -11.42 2.19 -6.40
C ARG A 20 -10.11 2.91 -6.73
N PRO A 21 -9.82 4.09 -6.13
CA PRO A 21 -8.61 4.85 -6.47
C PRO A 21 -7.33 4.06 -6.19
N LEU A 22 -7.25 3.31 -5.09
CA LEU A 22 -6.03 2.60 -4.70
C LEU A 22 -5.74 1.46 -5.68
N THR A 23 -6.74 0.64 -6.01
CA THR A 23 -6.59 -0.43 -7.01
C THR A 23 -6.20 0.14 -8.37
N CYS A 24 -6.88 1.20 -8.82
CA CYS A 24 -6.64 1.81 -10.11
C CYS A 24 -5.22 2.38 -10.22
N ILE A 25 -4.79 3.16 -9.22
CA ILE A 25 -3.49 3.82 -9.26
C ILE A 25 -2.35 2.82 -9.12
N MET A 26 -2.50 1.81 -8.26
CA MET A 26 -1.48 0.78 -8.07
C MET A 26 -1.31 -0.08 -9.32
N TYR A 27 -2.39 -0.44 -10.01
CA TYR A 27 -2.29 -1.13 -11.29
C TYR A 27 -1.56 -0.27 -12.33
N ALA A 28 -1.89 1.02 -12.43
CA ALA A 28 -1.23 1.94 -13.34
C ALA A 28 0.27 2.11 -13.02
N ILE A 29 0.63 2.27 -11.74
CA ILE A 29 2.02 2.38 -11.28
C ILE A 29 2.81 1.11 -11.60
N PHE A 30 2.24 -0.07 -11.37
CA PHE A 30 2.89 -1.36 -11.62
C PHE A 30 3.11 -1.61 -13.12
N GLN A 31 2.21 -1.13 -13.97
CA GLN A 31 2.39 -1.16 -15.42
C GLN A 31 3.47 -0.16 -15.88
N GLU A 32 3.40 1.09 -15.42
CA GLU A 32 4.35 2.15 -15.77
C GLU A 32 5.80 1.79 -15.42
N ARG A 33 5.99 1.09 -14.28
CA ARG A 33 7.31 0.66 -13.79
C ARG A 33 7.69 -0.77 -14.22
N ASP A 34 6.88 -1.43 -15.05
CA ASP A 34 7.07 -2.83 -15.48
C ASP A 34 7.20 -3.86 -14.32
N LEU A 35 6.74 -3.52 -13.10
CA LEU A 35 6.91 -4.34 -11.88
C LEU A 35 6.22 -5.70 -12.00
N LEU A 36 5.10 -5.78 -12.71
CA LEU A 36 4.41 -7.05 -12.99
C LEU A 36 5.32 -8.04 -13.71
N LYS A 37 6.06 -7.57 -14.73
CA LYS A 37 6.98 -8.41 -15.51
C LYS A 37 8.22 -8.75 -14.69
N THR A 38 8.83 -7.74 -14.06
CA THR A 38 10.06 -7.88 -13.27
C THR A 38 9.90 -8.91 -12.15
N PHE A 39 8.77 -8.88 -11.44
CA PHE A 39 8.50 -9.76 -10.31
C PHE A 39 7.55 -10.91 -10.62
N LYS A 40 7.19 -11.11 -11.89
CA LYS A 40 6.32 -12.19 -12.39
C LYS A 40 4.98 -12.24 -11.64
N ILE A 41 4.37 -11.08 -11.46
CA ILE A 41 3.06 -10.92 -10.81
C ILE A 41 2.00 -10.97 -11.91
N SER A 42 1.03 -11.87 -11.79
CA SER A 42 -0.09 -11.89 -12.74
C SER A 42 -1.00 -10.68 -12.47
N SER A 43 -1.60 -10.10 -13.52
CA SER A 43 -2.55 -8.99 -13.34
C SER A 43 -3.73 -9.38 -12.46
N ASP A 44 -4.20 -10.63 -12.57
CA ASP A 44 -5.28 -11.17 -11.76
C ASP A 44 -4.93 -11.21 -10.27
N THR A 45 -3.74 -11.71 -9.92
CA THR A 45 -3.24 -11.73 -8.54
C THR A 45 -3.06 -10.31 -7.98
N LEU A 46 -2.53 -9.37 -8.79
CA LEU A 46 -2.39 -7.98 -8.35
C LEU A 46 -3.75 -7.35 -8.08
N VAL A 47 -4.70 -7.45 -9.02
CA VAL A 47 -6.03 -6.85 -8.86
C VAL A 47 -6.77 -7.47 -7.69
N THR A 48 -6.70 -8.79 -7.51
CA THR A 48 -7.35 -9.49 -6.39
C THR A 48 -6.79 -9.03 -5.04
N TYR A 49 -5.47 -8.96 -4.89
CA TYR A 49 -4.84 -8.41 -3.68
C TYR A 49 -5.22 -6.95 -3.46
N MET A 50 -5.15 -6.10 -4.49
CA MET A 50 -5.39 -4.67 -4.35
C MET A 50 -6.86 -4.35 -4.04
N MET A 51 -7.82 -5.08 -4.62
CA MET A 51 -9.23 -4.95 -4.28
C MET A 51 -9.48 -5.38 -2.83
N THR A 52 -8.88 -6.48 -2.41
CA THR A 52 -8.98 -6.98 -1.02
C THR A 52 -8.37 -5.98 -0.04
N LEU A 53 -7.20 -5.42 -0.34
CA LEU A 53 -6.56 -4.38 0.46
C LEU A 53 -7.42 -3.12 0.54
N GLU A 54 -7.94 -2.66 -0.59
CA GLU A 54 -8.80 -1.48 -0.65
C GLU A 54 -10.12 -1.67 0.12
N ASP A 55 -10.68 -2.88 0.15
CA ASP A 55 -11.85 -3.23 0.97
C ASP A 55 -11.58 -3.17 2.49
N HIS A 56 -10.31 -3.28 2.90
CA HIS A 56 -9.91 -3.15 4.31
C HIS A 56 -9.61 -1.69 4.72
N TYR A 57 -9.75 -0.72 3.81
CA TYR A 57 -9.79 0.70 4.17
C TYR A 57 -11.23 1.12 4.45
N HIS A 58 -11.45 1.77 5.59
CA HIS A 58 -12.80 2.07 6.07
C HIS A 58 -13.39 3.27 5.33
N SER A 59 -14.45 3.06 4.56
CA SER A 59 -15.10 4.10 3.74
C SER A 59 -15.79 5.20 4.55
N ASP A 60 -16.10 4.94 5.82
CA ASP A 60 -16.72 5.87 6.77
C ASP A 60 -15.68 6.70 7.55
N VAL A 61 -14.38 6.37 7.43
CA VAL A 61 -13.29 7.20 7.94
C VAL A 61 -12.99 8.31 6.95
N ALA A 62 -13.15 9.57 7.37
CA ALA A 62 -13.11 10.73 6.48
C ALA A 62 -11.76 10.96 5.77
N TYR A 63 -10.63 10.57 6.37
CA TYR A 63 -9.29 10.84 5.85
C TYR A 63 -8.46 9.58 5.58
N HIS A 64 -8.14 8.77 6.61
CA HIS A 64 -7.33 7.54 6.49
C HIS A 64 -8.12 6.39 5.83
N ASN A 65 -8.55 6.60 4.59
CA ASN A 65 -9.26 5.65 3.74
C ASN A 65 -8.43 5.37 2.47
N SER A 66 -8.97 4.57 1.55
CA SER A 66 -8.20 4.14 0.37
C SER A 66 -7.81 5.27 -0.57
N LEU A 67 -8.52 6.41 -0.55
CA LEU A 67 -8.16 7.58 -1.34
C LEU A 67 -6.84 8.18 -0.86
N HIS A 68 -6.65 8.30 0.45
CA HIS A 68 -5.39 8.76 1.05
C HIS A 68 -4.26 7.77 0.75
N ALA A 69 -4.49 6.47 0.90
CA ALA A 69 -3.51 5.45 0.51
C ALA A 69 -3.11 5.55 -0.97
N ALA A 70 -4.07 5.80 -1.86
CA ALA A 70 -3.82 5.98 -3.28
C ALA A 70 -2.97 7.24 -3.56
N ASP A 71 -3.25 8.34 -2.87
CA ASP A 71 -2.50 9.59 -2.95
C ASP A 71 -1.04 9.40 -2.51
N VAL A 72 -0.82 8.75 -1.37
CA VAL A 72 0.52 8.47 -0.83
C VAL A 72 1.30 7.53 -1.75
N ALA A 73 0.66 6.49 -2.30
CA ALA A 73 1.28 5.58 -3.25
C ALA A 73 1.70 6.29 -4.54
N GLN A 74 0.84 7.14 -5.11
CA GLN A 74 1.14 7.91 -6.31
C GLN A 74 2.23 8.95 -6.07
N SER A 75 2.17 9.65 -4.93
CA SER A 75 3.19 10.61 -4.51
C SER A 75 4.55 9.94 -4.32
N THR A 76 4.58 8.77 -3.68
CA THR A 76 5.80 7.94 -3.53
C THR A 76 6.33 7.51 -4.90
N HIS A 77 5.45 7.09 -5.81
CA HIS A 77 5.83 6.82 -7.19
C HIS A 77 6.48 8.04 -7.86
N VAL A 78 5.97 9.26 -7.70
CA VAL A 78 6.57 10.46 -8.26
C VAL A 78 7.93 10.77 -7.63
N LEU A 79 8.04 10.68 -6.30
CA LEU A 79 9.28 10.96 -5.56
C LEU A 79 10.41 10.01 -5.94
N LEU A 80 10.11 8.72 -6.14
CA LEU A 80 11.07 7.70 -6.60
C LEU A 80 11.62 7.97 -8.01
N SER A 81 10.96 8.82 -8.80
CA SER A 81 11.41 9.23 -10.14
C SER A 81 12.17 10.56 -10.13
N THR A 82 12.55 11.08 -8.96
CA THR A 82 13.35 12.32 -8.85
C THR A 82 14.71 12.11 -9.53
N PRO A 83 15.19 13.02 -10.41
CA PRO A 83 16.46 12.83 -11.12
C PRO A 83 17.69 12.63 -10.21
N ALA A 84 17.67 13.20 -9.01
CA ALA A 84 18.74 13.01 -8.01
C ALA A 84 18.80 11.58 -7.44
N LEU A 85 17.76 10.77 -7.67
CA LEU A 85 17.63 9.38 -7.21
C LEU A 85 17.68 8.39 -8.37
N ASP A 86 18.01 8.84 -9.59
CA ASP A 86 18.10 7.97 -10.75
C ASP A 86 19.13 6.85 -10.54
N ALA A 87 18.73 5.62 -10.84
CA ALA A 87 19.50 4.40 -10.61
C ALA A 87 20.03 4.18 -9.17
N VAL A 88 19.52 4.89 -8.15
CA VAL A 88 19.94 4.71 -6.74
C VAL A 88 19.31 3.46 -6.13
N PHE A 89 18.03 3.22 -6.42
CA PHE A 89 17.27 2.11 -5.83
C PHE A 89 17.16 0.94 -6.80
N THR A 90 17.25 -0.26 -6.24
CA THR A 90 16.93 -1.51 -6.93
C THR A 90 15.43 -1.63 -7.17
N ASP A 91 15.04 -2.48 -8.12
CA ASP A 91 13.62 -2.79 -8.37
C ASP A 91 12.90 -3.28 -7.10
N LEU A 92 13.61 -4.00 -6.22
CA LEU A 92 13.04 -4.55 -4.99
C LEU A 92 12.78 -3.45 -3.95
N GLU A 93 13.64 -2.44 -3.87
CA GLU A 93 13.45 -1.27 -3.00
C GLU A 93 12.31 -0.39 -3.51
N ILE A 94 12.20 -0.21 -4.83
CA ILE A 94 11.08 0.49 -5.46
C ILE A 94 9.75 -0.24 -5.18
N LEU A 95 9.72 -1.57 -5.36
CA LEU A 95 8.56 -2.39 -5.03
C LEU A 95 8.17 -2.25 -3.55
N ALA A 96 9.15 -2.33 -2.64
CA ALA A 96 8.92 -2.22 -1.21
C ALA A 96 8.34 -0.85 -0.83
N ALA A 97 8.91 0.24 -1.34
CA ALA A 97 8.43 1.60 -1.04
C ALA A 97 6.99 1.84 -1.51
N ILE A 98 6.65 1.40 -2.73
CA ILE A 98 5.29 1.55 -3.28
C ILE A 98 4.30 0.65 -2.53
N PHE A 99 4.69 -0.58 -2.19
CA PHE A 99 3.86 -1.48 -1.40
C PHE A 99 3.62 -0.94 0.01
N ALA A 100 4.67 -0.46 0.69
CA ALA A 100 4.57 0.16 2.01
C ALA A 100 3.58 1.33 1.99
N ALA A 101 3.70 2.23 1.01
CA ALA A 101 2.77 3.34 0.83
C ALA A 101 1.31 2.88 0.65
N ALA A 102 1.05 1.79 -0.07
CA ALA A 102 -0.30 1.28 -0.27
C ALA A 102 -0.93 0.67 0.99
N ILE A 103 -0.13 0.04 1.87
CA ILE A 103 -0.64 -0.63 3.08
C ILE A 103 -0.56 0.23 4.34
N HIS A 104 0.10 1.40 4.30
CA HIS A 104 0.56 2.09 5.51
C HIS A 104 -0.52 2.49 6.52
N ASP A 105 -1.78 2.60 6.08
CA ASP A 105 -2.94 3.00 6.91
C ASP A 105 -4.10 1.99 6.80
N VAL A 106 -3.86 0.77 6.30
CA VAL A 106 -4.94 -0.21 6.11
C VAL A 106 -5.61 -0.56 7.45
N ASP A 107 -6.94 -0.63 7.48
CA ASP A 107 -7.74 -0.90 8.68
C ASP A 107 -7.62 0.20 9.77
N HIS A 108 -7.29 1.44 9.39
CA HIS A 108 -7.22 2.58 10.31
C HIS A 108 -8.61 2.97 10.86
N PRO A 109 -8.84 2.98 12.18
CA PRO A 109 -10.16 3.18 12.81
C PRO A 109 -10.60 4.65 12.95
N GLY A 110 -10.05 5.57 12.15
CA GLY A 110 -10.30 7.01 12.27
C GLY A 110 -9.88 7.71 13.58
N VAL A 111 -9.13 7.06 14.47
CA VAL A 111 -8.66 7.62 15.76
C VAL A 111 -7.14 7.46 15.91
N SER A 112 -6.50 8.23 16.80
CA SER A 112 -5.05 8.18 17.01
C SER A 112 -4.61 7.05 17.94
N ASN A 113 -3.31 6.69 17.90
CA ASN A 113 -2.69 5.78 18.87
C ASN A 113 -2.98 6.19 20.33
N GLN A 114 -2.88 7.49 20.65
CA GLN A 114 -3.15 7.98 22.00
C GLN A 114 -4.59 7.72 22.44
N PHE A 115 -5.56 7.78 21.53
CA PHE A 115 -6.95 7.43 21.84
C PHE A 115 -7.09 5.94 22.17
N LEU A 116 -6.46 5.07 21.37
CA LEU A 116 -6.46 3.61 21.61
C LEU A 116 -5.85 3.26 22.97
N ILE A 117 -4.73 3.89 23.32
CA ILE A 117 -4.06 3.72 24.62
C ILE A 117 -4.97 4.20 25.76
N ASN A 118 -5.51 5.43 25.65
CA ASN A 118 -6.36 6.01 26.69
C ASN A 118 -7.66 5.22 26.93
N THR A 119 -8.11 4.45 25.94
CA THR A 119 -9.32 3.61 26.02
C THR A 119 -9.02 2.16 26.37
N ASN A 120 -7.75 1.78 26.57
CA ASN A 120 -7.31 0.39 26.77
C ASN A 120 -7.83 -0.55 25.66
N SER A 121 -7.76 -0.11 24.41
CA SER A 121 -8.23 -0.91 23.27
C SER A 121 -7.47 -2.23 23.16
N GLU A 122 -8.09 -3.25 22.56
CA GLU A 122 -7.42 -4.54 22.33
C GLU A 122 -6.13 -4.40 21.51
N LEU A 123 -6.11 -3.48 20.54
CA LEU A 123 -4.92 -3.17 19.74
C LEU A 123 -3.80 -2.57 20.60
N ALA A 124 -4.12 -1.61 21.47
CA ALA A 124 -3.12 -1.00 22.35
C ALA A 124 -2.49 -2.03 23.30
N LEU A 125 -3.33 -2.92 23.86
CA LEU A 125 -2.87 -4.04 24.69
C LEU A 125 -2.01 -5.04 23.89
N MET A 126 -2.40 -5.36 22.65
CA MET A 126 -1.67 -6.29 21.79
C MET A 126 -0.27 -5.77 21.42
N TYR A 127 -0.18 -4.48 21.10
CA TYR A 127 1.05 -3.83 20.65
C TYR A 127 1.80 -3.08 21.76
N ASN A 128 1.38 -3.25 23.02
CA ASN A 128 2.03 -2.69 24.21
C ASN A 128 2.24 -1.17 24.12
N ASP A 129 1.24 -0.44 23.64
CA ASP A 129 1.23 1.02 23.45
C ASP A 129 2.29 1.59 22.48
N GLU A 130 3.09 0.74 21.83
CA GLU A 130 4.19 1.13 20.94
C GLU A 130 3.78 1.04 19.47
N SER A 131 3.67 2.20 18.79
CA SER A 131 3.30 2.28 17.36
C SER A 131 2.11 1.38 17.00
N VAL A 132 1.03 1.50 17.78
CA VAL A 132 -0.09 0.55 17.82
C VAL A 132 -0.71 0.36 16.45
N LEU A 133 -1.08 1.45 15.79
CA LEU A 133 -1.70 1.43 14.47
C LEU A 133 -0.69 1.03 13.39
N GLU A 134 0.53 1.51 13.43
CA GLU A 134 1.55 1.21 12.42
C GLU A 134 1.91 -0.29 12.42
N ASN A 135 1.99 -0.93 13.59
CA ASN A 135 2.14 -2.38 13.69
C ASN A 135 0.92 -3.12 13.15
N HIS A 136 -0.29 -2.59 13.40
CA HIS A 136 -1.55 -3.16 12.91
C HIS A 136 -1.64 -3.11 11.38
N HIS A 137 -1.32 -1.96 10.77
CA HIS A 137 -1.31 -1.77 9.31
C HIS A 137 -0.39 -2.78 8.62
N LEU A 138 0.83 -2.99 9.16
CA LEU A 138 1.76 -4.01 8.69
C LEU A 138 1.17 -5.42 8.84
N ALA A 139 0.61 -5.75 10.01
CA ALA A 139 0.05 -7.07 10.27
C ALA A 139 -1.07 -7.40 9.28
N VAL A 140 -2.02 -6.49 9.08
CA VAL A 140 -3.12 -6.63 8.12
C VAL A 140 -2.59 -6.72 6.68
N GLY A 141 -1.79 -5.75 6.22
CA GLY A 141 -1.30 -5.72 4.84
C GLY A 141 -0.55 -6.99 4.43
N PHE A 142 0.28 -7.54 5.33
CA PHE A 142 0.95 -8.83 5.09
C PHE A 142 0.05 -10.05 5.27
N LYS A 143 -0.96 -9.99 6.14
CA LYS A 143 -1.91 -11.09 6.34
C LYS A 143 -2.76 -11.32 5.09
N LEU A 144 -3.19 -10.24 4.42
CA LEU A 144 -4.01 -10.31 3.21
C LEU A 144 -3.33 -11.04 2.04
N LEU A 145 -2.00 -11.12 2.01
CA LEU A 145 -1.28 -11.94 1.02
C LEU A 145 -1.59 -13.44 1.11
N GLN A 146 -2.19 -13.88 2.23
CA GLN A 146 -2.55 -15.29 2.47
C GLN A 146 -3.97 -15.62 1.99
N GLU A 147 -4.76 -14.63 1.57
CA GLU A 147 -6.07 -14.85 0.96
C GLU A 147 -5.93 -15.56 -0.40
N GLU A 148 -7.03 -16.15 -0.87
CA GLU A 148 -7.04 -16.85 -2.15
C GLU A 148 -6.63 -15.91 -3.29
N HIS A 149 -5.70 -16.34 -4.13
CA HIS A 149 -5.16 -15.58 -5.26
C HIS A 149 -4.56 -14.20 -4.92
N CYS A 150 -4.11 -13.98 -3.67
CA CYS A 150 -3.59 -12.68 -3.22
C CYS A 150 -2.06 -12.59 -3.03
N ASP A 151 -1.29 -13.68 -3.10
CA ASP A 151 0.17 -13.62 -2.88
C ASP A 151 0.90 -13.01 -4.10
N ILE A 152 0.92 -11.68 -4.20
CA ILE A 152 1.67 -10.93 -5.22
C ILE A 152 3.19 -11.13 -5.13
N PHE A 153 3.68 -11.75 -4.06
CA PHE A 153 5.11 -12.05 -3.84
C PHE A 153 5.45 -13.53 -3.99
N GLN A 154 4.52 -14.37 -4.47
CA GLN A 154 4.70 -15.82 -4.58
C GLN A 154 5.91 -16.23 -5.43
N ASN A 155 6.28 -15.42 -6.42
CA ASN A 155 7.38 -15.69 -7.35
C ASN A 155 8.72 -15.05 -6.93
N LEU A 156 8.75 -14.31 -5.82
CA LEU A 156 9.99 -13.82 -5.24
C LEU A 156 10.77 -14.97 -4.57
N THR A 157 12.09 -14.92 -4.65
CA THR A 157 12.93 -15.85 -3.87
C THR A 157 12.72 -15.62 -2.37
N LYS A 158 12.99 -16.64 -1.55
CA LYS A 158 12.93 -16.52 -0.09
C LYS A 158 13.74 -15.33 0.45
N LYS A 159 14.93 -15.09 -0.11
CA LYS A 159 15.79 -13.97 0.27
C LYS A 159 15.14 -12.63 -0.10
N GLN A 160 14.59 -12.49 -1.31
CA GLN A 160 13.87 -11.28 -1.72
C GLN A 160 12.66 -11.00 -0.82
N ARG A 161 11.85 -12.02 -0.49
CA ARG A 161 10.69 -11.85 0.43
C ARG A 161 11.13 -11.37 1.81
N GLN A 162 12.23 -11.93 2.34
CA GLN A 162 12.79 -11.50 3.63
C GLN A 162 13.33 -10.07 3.59
N THR A 163 14.03 -9.69 2.51
CA THR A 163 14.54 -8.34 2.34
C THR A 163 13.39 -7.33 2.17
N LEU A 164 12.42 -7.63 1.30
CA LEU A 164 11.23 -6.78 1.10
C LEU A 164 10.47 -6.58 2.41
N ARG A 165 10.17 -7.67 3.15
CA ARG A 165 9.47 -7.59 4.44
C ARG A 165 10.21 -6.78 5.51
N LYS A 166 11.53 -6.63 5.41
CA LYS A 166 12.30 -5.82 6.35
C LYS A 166 12.30 -4.33 5.96
N MET A 167 12.17 -4.03 4.68
CA MET A 167 12.17 -2.65 4.16
C MET A 167 10.79 -2.00 4.26
N VAL A 168 9.75 -2.80 4.02
CA VAL A 168 8.34 -2.47 4.29
C VAL A 168 8.12 -2.48 5.79
#